data_AF-A0A2Z5Y192-F1
#
_entry.id   AF-A0A2Z5Y192-F1
#
_cell.length_a   1.000
_cell.length_b   1.000
_cell.length_c   1.000
_cell.angle_alpha   90.00
_cell.angle_beta   90.00
_cell.angle_gamma   90.00
#
_symmetry.space_group_name_H-M   'P 1'
#
loop_
_entity.id
_entity.type
_entity.pdbx_description
1 polymer ?
#
loop_
_entity_poly.entity_id
_entity_poly.type
_entity_poly.pdbx_seq_one_letter_code
_entity_poly.pdbx_strand_id
1 'polypeptide(L)'
;MKQLREQFREYPLIFTDDSFISFFRLHLYYSLFKNFSFSELIERQEKEQTYSETFKRLEYFVNEMTYPTAFFSNKINKSILMMDYFYLLANATNLHLYEQKYFICFMTDFSWEKERFLGRQIQQYLKRQWHVKILYARKRSTIDYADILLVTKKSKIQQTNEQTKLLLPKQLTSQFLRNLENVLLDKKMKNK
;
A
#
# COMPACT_ATOMS: atom_id res chain seq x y z
N MET A 1 8.26 -1.77 -27.32
CA MET A 1 8.06 -1.52 -25.87
C MET A 1 9.36 -1.32 -25.10
N LYS A 2 10.34 -2.24 -25.13
CA LYS A 2 11.65 -2.07 -24.45
C LYS A 2 12.45 -0.85 -24.94
N GLN A 3 12.62 -0.70 -26.25
CA GLN A 3 13.35 0.43 -26.87
C GLN A 3 12.71 1.80 -26.59
N LEU A 4 11.37 1.87 -26.57
CA LEU A 4 10.63 3.08 -26.21
C LEU A 4 10.82 3.44 -24.73
N ARG A 5 10.75 2.45 -23.82
CA ARG A 5 11.05 2.66 -22.40
C ARG A 5 12.48 3.12 -22.14
N GLU A 6 13.45 2.70 -22.95
CA GLU A 6 14.85 3.11 -22.83
C GLU A 6 15.06 4.56 -23.29
N GLN A 7 14.42 4.99 -24.39
CA GLN A 7 14.49 6.37 -24.87
C GLN A 7 13.85 7.40 -23.93
N PHE A 8 12.77 7.04 -23.23
CA PHE A 8 12.08 7.95 -22.30
C PHE A 8 12.50 7.78 -20.83
N ARG A 9 13.49 6.90 -20.54
CA ARG A 9 14.03 6.69 -19.19
C ARG A 9 15.07 7.71 -18.76
N GLU A 10 15.56 8.55 -19.69
CA GLU A 10 16.66 9.49 -19.45
C GLU A 10 16.34 10.51 -18.35
N TYR A 11 15.05 10.71 -18.04
CA TYR A 11 14.63 11.57 -16.95
C TYR A 11 13.76 10.78 -15.97
N PRO A 12 14.20 10.55 -14.72
CA PRO A 12 13.29 10.06 -13.70
C PRO A 12 12.16 11.08 -13.56
N LEU A 13 10.94 10.71 -13.96
CA LEU A 13 9.76 11.53 -13.72
C LEU A 13 9.56 11.60 -12.20
N ILE A 14 9.99 12.71 -11.61
CA ILE A 14 9.70 13.01 -10.21
C ILE A 14 8.26 13.53 -10.18
N PHE A 15 7.33 12.66 -9.82
CA PHE A 15 5.94 13.04 -9.66
C PHE A 15 5.77 13.81 -8.33
N THR A 16 5.50 15.11 -8.43
CA THR A 16 4.97 15.90 -7.31
C THR A 16 3.46 15.70 -7.18
N ASP A 17 2.87 16.04 -6.03
CA ASP A 17 1.42 16.00 -5.85
C ASP A 17 0.68 16.81 -6.94
N ASP A 18 1.20 17.99 -7.30
CA ASP A 18 0.67 18.83 -8.36
C ASP A 18 0.76 18.18 -9.75
N SER A 19 1.84 17.42 -9.99
CA SER A 19 2.02 16.66 -11.23
C SER A 19 0.98 15.55 -11.32
N PHE A 20 0.76 14.80 -10.23
CA PHE A 20 -0.29 13.78 -10.15
C PHE A 20 -1.68 14.37 -10.41
N ILE A 21 -2.03 15.45 -9.72
CA ILE A 21 -3.32 16.12 -9.88
C ILE A 21 -3.50 16.58 -11.34
N SER A 22 -2.47 17.14 -11.96
CA SER A 22 -2.51 17.58 -13.35
C SER A 22 -2.70 16.40 -14.32
N PHE A 23 -2.02 15.27 -14.08
CA PHE A 23 -2.19 14.05 -14.87
C PHE A 23 -3.60 13.46 -14.76
N PHE A 24 -4.15 13.37 -13.55
CA PHE A 24 -5.53 12.89 -13.34
C PHE A 24 -6.56 13.82 -13.98
N ARG A 25 -6.40 15.14 -13.86
CA ARG A 25 -7.26 16.13 -14.51
C ARG A 25 -7.21 16.03 -16.03
N LEU A 26 -6.02 15.86 -16.61
CA LEU A 26 -5.82 15.67 -18.04
C LEU A 26 -6.58 14.42 -18.51
N HIS A 27 -6.40 13.29 -17.84
CA HIS A 27 -7.09 12.05 -18.21
C HIS A 27 -8.61 12.16 -18.07
N LEU A 28 -9.10 12.77 -16.99
CA LEU A 28 -10.52 13.06 -16.80
C LEU A 28 -11.08 13.90 -17.95
N TYR A 29 -10.36 14.93 -18.39
CA TYR A 29 -10.73 15.77 -19.53
C TYR A 29 -10.81 14.95 -20.83
N TYR A 30 -9.82 14.09 -21.11
CA TYR A 30 -9.84 13.23 -22.29
C TYR A 30 -11.00 12.23 -22.27
N SER A 31 -11.26 11.59 -21.13
CA SER A 31 -12.39 10.67 -20.97
C SER A 31 -13.74 11.39 -21.16
N LEU A 32 -13.86 12.64 -20.73
CA LEU A 32 -15.09 13.44 -20.83
C LEU A 32 -15.41 13.98 -22.22
N PHE A 33 -14.38 14.39 -22.97
CA PHE A 33 -14.56 15.11 -24.23
C PHE A 33 -14.24 14.29 -25.47
N LYS A 34 -13.48 13.19 -25.35
CA LYS A 34 -13.07 12.38 -26.51
C LYS A 34 -13.57 10.95 -26.50
N ASN A 35 -14.34 10.50 -25.49
CA ASN A 35 -14.75 9.09 -25.32
C ASN A 35 -13.59 8.11 -25.58
N PHE A 36 -12.38 8.54 -25.19
CA PHE A 36 -11.15 7.83 -25.51
C PHE A 36 -10.75 7.03 -24.28
N SER A 37 -10.67 5.70 -24.43
CA SER A 37 -10.16 4.79 -23.40
C SER A 37 -8.78 4.32 -23.78
N PHE A 38 -7.84 4.38 -22.84
CA PHE A 38 -6.48 3.88 -23.07
C PHE A 38 -6.35 2.38 -22.78
N SER A 39 -7.41 1.72 -22.31
CA SER A 39 -7.38 0.37 -21.78
C SER A 39 -8.59 -0.48 -22.19
N GLU A 40 -8.36 -1.78 -22.43
CA GLU A 40 -9.40 -2.76 -22.73
C GLU A 40 -10.03 -3.28 -21.43
N LEU A 41 -11.37 -3.36 -21.39
CA LEU A 41 -12.13 -3.83 -20.22
C LEU A 41 -11.81 -5.29 -19.82
N ILE A 42 -11.24 -6.07 -20.73
CA ILE A 42 -10.98 -7.51 -20.57
C ILE A 42 -9.92 -7.78 -19.48
N GLU A 43 -8.96 -6.87 -19.27
CA GLU A 43 -7.92 -7.03 -18.25
C GLU A 43 -8.39 -6.64 -16.84
N ARG A 44 -9.56 -6.01 -16.68
CA ARG A 44 -9.98 -5.45 -15.39
C ARG A 44 -10.15 -6.53 -14.33
N GLN A 45 -10.82 -7.63 -14.64
CA GLN A 45 -11.15 -8.64 -13.63
C GLN A 45 -9.91 -9.27 -13.01
N GLU A 46 -8.89 -9.59 -13.83
CA GLU A 46 -7.62 -10.14 -13.34
C GLU A 46 -6.85 -9.12 -12.48
N LYS A 47 -6.82 -7.85 -12.91
CA LYS A 47 -6.17 -6.78 -12.14
C LYS A 47 -6.92 -6.48 -10.83
N GLU A 48 -8.25 -6.50 -10.84
CA GLU A 48 -9.07 -6.26 -9.66
C GLU A 48 -8.93 -7.39 -8.63
N GLN A 49 -8.80 -8.65 -9.09
CA GLN A 49 -8.45 -9.77 -8.21
C GLN A 49 -7.05 -9.63 -7.60
N THR A 50 -6.07 -9.22 -8.41
CA THR A 50 -4.68 -9.07 -7.96
C THR A 50 -4.47 -7.85 -7.06
N TYR A 51 -5.21 -6.76 -7.32
CA TYR A 51 -5.06 -5.45 -6.68
C TYR A 51 -6.34 -4.97 -6.00
N SER A 52 -6.99 -5.86 -5.24
CA SER A 52 -8.32 -5.62 -4.68
C SER A 52 -8.42 -4.36 -3.81
N GLU A 53 -7.40 -4.03 -3.01
CA GLU A 53 -7.47 -2.85 -2.14
C GLU A 53 -7.21 -1.55 -2.89
N THR A 54 -6.34 -1.59 -3.90
CA THR A 54 -6.13 -0.48 -4.83
C THR A 54 -7.44 -0.16 -5.55
N PHE A 55 -8.14 -1.19 -6.05
CA PHE A 55 -9.41 -1.01 -6.76
C PHE A 55 -10.51 -0.44 -5.87
N LYS A 56 -10.67 -0.90 -4.62
CA LYS A 56 -11.63 -0.32 -3.66
C LYS A 56 -11.38 1.17 -3.39
N ARG A 57 -10.11 1.57 -3.25
CA ARG A 57 -9.74 2.98 -3.03
C ARG A 57 -9.96 3.83 -4.27
N LEU A 58 -9.61 3.31 -5.44
CA LEU A 58 -9.87 3.96 -6.73
C LEU A 58 -11.37 4.15 -6.94
N GLU A 59 -12.18 3.14 -6.64
CA GLU A 59 -13.63 3.23 -6.73
C GLU A 59 -14.18 4.34 -5.82
N TYR A 60 -13.74 4.42 -4.56
CA TYR A 60 -14.09 5.51 -3.66
C TYR A 60 -13.73 6.88 -4.26
N PHE A 61 -12.51 7.03 -4.76
CA PHE A 61 -12.05 8.28 -5.38
C PHE A 61 -12.82 8.67 -6.65
N VAL A 62 -13.07 7.72 -7.55
CA VAL A 62 -13.86 7.93 -8.77
C VAL A 62 -15.29 8.29 -8.42
N ASN A 63 -15.88 7.65 -7.40
CA ASN A 63 -17.21 7.98 -6.92
C ASN A 63 -17.25 9.42 -6.39
N GLU A 64 -16.32 9.82 -5.51
CA GLU A 64 -16.24 11.20 -4.99
C GLU A 64 -16.10 12.26 -6.11
N MET A 65 -15.35 11.96 -7.17
CA MET A 65 -15.19 12.88 -8.30
C MET A 65 -16.40 12.95 -9.24
N THR A 66 -17.16 11.86 -9.35
CA THR A 66 -18.33 11.78 -10.26
C THR A 66 -19.64 12.13 -9.56
N TYR A 67 -19.68 12.08 -8.23
CA TYR A 67 -20.80 12.45 -7.37
C TYR A 67 -21.31 13.90 -7.52
N PRO A 68 -20.48 14.93 -7.79
CA PRO A 68 -20.96 16.31 -7.70
C PRO A 68 -21.96 16.73 -8.78
N THR A 69 -22.04 16.05 -9.94
CA THR A 69 -22.99 16.43 -11.01
C THR A 69 -23.44 15.25 -11.88
N ALA A 70 -24.72 15.29 -12.29
CA ALA A 70 -25.29 14.34 -13.26
C ALA A 70 -24.57 14.33 -14.63
N PHE A 71 -23.81 15.39 -14.91
CA PHE A 71 -22.99 15.51 -16.11
C PHE A 71 -21.86 14.47 -16.14
N PHE A 72 -21.17 14.27 -15.01
CA PHE A 72 -20.09 13.29 -14.91
C PHE A 72 -20.63 11.86 -14.92
N SER A 73 -21.73 11.60 -14.20
CA SER A 73 -22.32 10.25 -14.13
C SER A 73 -22.82 9.71 -15.48
N ASN A 74 -23.28 10.60 -16.38
CA ASN A 74 -23.88 10.21 -17.65
C ASN A 74 -22.88 10.14 -18.82
N LYS A 75 -21.75 10.84 -18.71
CA LYS A 75 -20.72 10.87 -19.77
C LYS A 75 -19.50 10.00 -19.48
N ILE A 76 -19.24 9.66 -18.22
CA ILE A 76 -18.05 8.90 -17.85
C ILE A 76 -18.43 7.44 -17.62
N ASN A 77 -17.84 6.55 -18.40
CA ASN A 77 -17.80 5.13 -18.06
C ASN A 77 -16.83 4.93 -16.88
N LYS A 78 -17.38 4.75 -15.67
CA LYS A 78 -16.59 4.55 -14.44
C LYS A 78 -15.58 3.40 -14.54
N SER A 79 -15.93 2.33 -15.25
CA SER A 79 -15.04 1.17 -15.42
C SER A 79 -13.78 1.52 -16.21
N ILE A 80 -13.93 2.32 -17.27
CA ILE A 80 -12.81 2.81 -18.08
C ILE A 80 -11.95 3.77 -17.24
N LEU A 81 -12.58 4.72 -16.55
CA LEU A 81 -11.88 5.71 -15.73
C LEU A 81 -11.07 5.04 -14.61
N MET A 82 -11.62 4.01 -13.96
CA MET A 82 -10.92 3.23 -12.94
C MET A 82 -9.69 2.52 -13.51
N MET A 83 -9.79 1.93 -14.71
CA MET A 83 -8.66 1.24 -15.35
C MET A 83 -7.56 2.20 -15.78
N ASP A 84 -7.91 3.34 -16.36
CA ASP A 84 -6.94 4.36 -16.75
C ASP A 84 -6.19 4.91 -15.53
N TYR A 85 -6.91 5.15 -14.43
CA TYR A 85 -6.29 5.59 -13.16
C TYR A 85 -5.46 4.49 -12.49
N PHE A 86 -5.89 3.23 -12.57
CA PHE A 86 -5.09 2.11 -12.13
C PHE A 86 -3.75 2.07 -12.86
N TYR A 87 -3.74 2.20 -14.19
CA TYR A 87 -2.50 2.19 -14.97
C TYR A 87 -1.59 3.39 -14.67
N LEU A 88 -2.17 4.57 -14.45
CA LEU A 88 -1.40 5.74 -13.99
C LEU A 88 -0.73 5.48 -12.65
N LEU A 89 -1.48 4.96 -11.66
CA LEU A 89 -0.93 4.63 -10.35
C LEU A 89 0.11 3.51 -10.42
N ALA A 90 -0.11 2.50 -11.26
CA ALA A 90 0.81 1.39 -11.46
C ALA A 90 2.15 1.82 -12.06
N ASN A 91 2.14 2.86 -12.92
CA ASN A 91 3.35 3.43 -13.50
C ASN A 91 4.08 4.35 -12.53
N ALA A 92 3.36 5.04 -11.65
CA ALA A 92 3.94 6.01 -10.74
C ALA A 92 4.30 5.42 -9.36
N THR A 93 3.70 4.30 -8.97
CA THR A 93 3.86 3.70 -7.65
C THR A 93 3.93 2.17 -7.72
N ASN A 94 4.49 1.54 -6.69
CA ASN A 94 4.51 0.08 -6.57
C ASN A 94 3.24 -0.42 -5.88
N LEU A 95 2.17 -0.66 -6.65
CA LEU A 95 0.85 -1.04 -6.14
C LEU A 95 0.85 -2.30 -5.27
N HIS A 96 1.76 -3.25 -5.52
CA HIS A 96 1.87 -4.46 -4.69
C HIS A 96 2.14 -4.17 -3.19
N LEU A 97 2.77 -3.04 -2.87
CA LEU A 97 3.01 -2.63 -1.49
C LEU A 97 1.71 -2.27 -0.74
N TYR A 98 0.69 -1.85 -1.48
CA TYR A 98 -0.61 -1.50 -0.92
C TYR A 98 -1.53 -2.73 -0.78
N GLU A 99 -1.30 -3.76 -1.58
CA GLU A 99 -2.03 -5.03 -1.50
C GLU A 99 -1.53 -5.94 -0.38
N GLN A 100 -0.21 -6.01 -0.18
CA GLN A 100 0.36 -6.88 0.84
C GLN A 100 0.20 -6.28 2.24
N LYS A 101 -0.68 -6.91 3.02
CA LYS A 101 -0.90 -6.57 4.42
C LYS A 101 0.10 -7.28 5.31
N TYR A 102 0.95 -6.50 5.98
CA TYR A 102 1.90 -7.02 6.96
C TYR A 102 1.32 -6.89 8.38
N PHE A 103 1.44 -7.96 9.16
CA PHE A 103 1.01 -8.02 10.54
C PHE A 103 2.20 -7.92 11.49
N ILE A 104 2.25 -6.84 12.27
CA ILE A 104 3.27 -6.64 13.31
C ILE A 104 2.61 -6.87 14.66
N CYS A 105 3.05 -7.88 15.39
CA CYS A 105 2.47 -8.26 16.68
C CYS A 105 3.39 -7.83 17.84
N PHE A 106 2.83 -7.09 18.79
CA PHE A 106 3.47 -6.82 20.07
C PHE A 106 3.32 -8.05 20.96
N MET A 107 4.46 -8.62 21.33
CA MET A 107 4.57 -9.71 22.29
C MET A 107 5.55 -9.27 23.38
N THR A 108 5.07 -8.35 24.21
CA THR A 108 5.91 -7.63 25.17
C THR A 108 5.38 -7.79 26.60
N ASP A 109 6.22 -7.42 27.55
CA ASP A 109 5.84 -7.24 28.97
C ASP A 109 5.45 -5.78 29.27
N PHE A 110 5.21 -4.95 28.25
CA PHE A 110 4.73 -3.58 28.44
C PHE A 110 3.24 -3.55 28.80
N SER A 111 2.83 -2.45 29.45
CA SER A 111 1.42 -2.20 29.67
C SER A 111 0.68 -2.02 28.35
N TRP A 112 -0.61 -2.37 28.34
CA TRP A 112 -1.47 -2.23 27.17
C TRP A 112 -1.46 -0.81 26.58
N GLU A 113 -1.46 0.21 27.44
CA GLU A 113 -1.43 1.62 27.01
C GLU A 113 -0.14 1.93 26.28
N LYS A 114 0.99 1.42 26.78
CA LYS A 114 2.30 1.60 26.17
C LYS A 114 2.39 0.87 24.84
N GLU A 115 1.92 -0.37 24.75
CA GLU A 115 1.87 -1.09 23.47
C GLU A 115 1.03 -0.33 22.44
N ARG A 116 -0.16 0.17 22.83
CA ARG A 116 -1.00 0.98 21.94
C ARG A 116 -0.32 2.27 21.49
N PHE A 117 0.36 2.95 22.39
CA PHE A 117 1.09 4.18 22.09
C PHE A 117 2.20 3.92 21.05
N LEU A 118 3.06 2.93 21.30
CA LEU A 118 4.14 2.56 20.39
C LEU A 118 3.60 2.03 19.06
N GLY A 119 2.54 1.22 19.11
CA GLY A 119 1.86 0.69 17.92
C GLY A 119 1.33 1.82 17.03
N ARG A 120 0.71 2.85 17.60
CA ARG A 120 0.27 4.04 16.85
C ARG A 120 1.44 4.77 16.20
N GLN A 121 2.55 4.95 16.91
CA GLN A 121 3.74 5.62 16.36
C GLN A 121 4.34 4.83 15.19
N ILE A 122 4.48 3.51 15.32
CA ILE A 122 4.96 2.64 14.23
C ILE A 122 4.00 2.70 13.04
N GLN A 123 2.69 2.58 13.29
CA GLN A 123 1.69 2.62 12.24
C GLN A 123 1.71 3.97 11.51
N GLN A 124 1.85 5.09 12.22
CA GLN A 124 1.96 6.42 11.62
C GLN A 124 3.22 6.55 10.74
N TYR A 125 4.37 6.04 11.21
CA TYR A 125 5.62 6.05 10.44
C TYR A 125 5.48 5.25 9.14
N LEU A 126 4.86 4.06 9.19
CA LEU A 126 4.76 3.15 8.04
C LEU A 126 3.58 3.45 7.09
N LYS A 127 2.57 4.22 7.53
CA LYS A 127 1.28 4.42 6.84
C LYS A 127 1.38 4.82 5.37
N ARG A 128 2.43 5.55 4.98
CA ARG A 128 2.58 6.09 3.62
C ARG A 128 3.05 5.04 2.61
N GLN A 129 3.83 4.07 3.05
CA GLN A 129 4.56 3.15 2.17
C GLN A 129 4.17 1.68 2.35
N TRP A 130 3.57 1.33 3.48
CA TRP A 130 3.28 -0.05 3.84
C TRP A 130 1.86 -0.21 4.37
N HIS A 131 1.16 -1.25 3.92
CA HIS A 131 -0.11 -1.65 4.50
C HIS A 131 0.14 -2.51 5.74
N VAL A 132 0.31 -1.87 6.90
CA VAL A 132 0.63 -2.56 8.16
C VAL A 132 -0.56 -2.57 9.11
N LYS A 133 -0.80 -3.72 9.76
CA LYS A 133 -1.72 -3.84 10.89
C LYS A 133 -0.98 -4.23 12.16
N ILE A 134 -1.18 -3.45 13.22
CA ILE A 134 -0.65 -3.76 14.55
C ILE A 134 -1.58 -4.74 15.25
N LEU A 135 -1.02 -5.86 15.68
CA LEU A 135 -1.65 -6.87 16.53
C LEU A 135 -1.01 -6.84 17.92
N TYR A 136 -1.71 -7.40 18.88
CA TYR A 136 -1.25 -7.50 20.27
C TYR A 136 -1.49 -8.93 20.72
N ALA A 137 -0.45 -9.57 21.26
CA ALA A 137 -0.38 -11.00 21.56
C ALA A 137 -1.29 -11.41 22.74
N ARG A 138 -2.61 -11.33 22.54
CA ARG A 138 -3.63 -11.72 23.51
C ARG A 138 -4.12 -13.15 23.32
N LYS A 139 -3.91 -13.73 22.13
CA LYS A 139 -4.26 -15.11 21.79
C LYS A 139 -3.13 -15.74 20.99
N ARG A 140 -2.88 -17.05 21.15
CA ARG A 140 -1.85 -17.77 20.38
C ARG A 140 -2.04 -17.62 18.87
N SER A 141 -3.29 -17.69 18.41
CA SER A 141 -3.64 -17.46 17.01
C SER A 141 -3.16 -16.10 16.47
N THR A 142 -3.24 -15.01 17.25
CA THR A 142 -2.74 -13.70 16.80
C THR A 142 -1.22 -13.62 16.66
N ILE A 143 -0.50 -14.50 17.34
CA ILE A 143 0.96 -14.62 17.22
C ILE A 143 1.27 -15.38 15.94
N ASP A 144 0.56 -16.48 15.66
CA ASP A 144 0.82 -17.37 14.52
C ASP A 144 0.65 -16.64 13.15
N TYR A 145 -0.30 -15.72 13.04
CA TYR A 145 -0.51 -14.91 11.82
C TYR A 145 0.42 -13.70 11.68
N ALA A 146 1.33 -13.47 12.63
CA ALA A 146 2.20 -12.29 12.59
C ALA A 146 3.39 -12.49 11.66
N ASP A 147 3.62 -11.53 10.76
CA ASP A 147 4.84 -11.49 9.96
C ASP A 147 6.06 -11.13 10.81
N ILE A 148 5.87 -10.16 11.71
CA ILE A 148 6.90 -9.63 12.58
C ILE A 148 6.43 -9.66 14.03
N LEU A 149 7.27 -10.18 14.92
CA LEU A 149 7.06 -10.15 16.37
C LEU A 149 7.97 -9.10 17.01
N LEU A 150 7.38 -8.13 17.69
CA LEU A 150 8.09 -7.15 18.51
C LEU A 150 8.15 -7.66 19.95
N VAL A 151 9.36 -7.90 20.45
CA VAL A 151 9.59 -8.56 21.75
C VAL A 151 10.48 -7.73 22.65
N THR A 152 10.20 -7.67 23.95
CA THR A 152 11.00 -6.88 24.91
C THR A 152 12.21 -7.61 25.47
N LYS A 153 12.17 -8.94 25.47
CA LYS A 153 13.30 -9.80 25.83
C LYS A 153 13.60 -10.71 24.64
N LYS A 154 14.83 -11.22 24.54
CA LYS A 154 15.15 -12.35 23.65
C LYS A 154 14.38 -13.58 24.15
N SER A 155 13.09 -13.64 23.86
CA SER A 155 12.22 -14.72 24.29
C SER A 155 12.63 -15.99 23.56
N LYS A 156 12.93 -17.06 24.30
CA LYS A 156 13.17 -18.43 23.79
C LYS A 156 11.90 -19.09 23.20
N ILE A 157 10.97 -18.32 22.65
CA ILE A 157 9.85 -18.91 21.93
C ILE A 157 10.45 -19.60 20.71
N GLN A 158 10.20 -20.90 20.57
CA GLN A 158 10.70 -21.73 19.48
C GLN A 158 10.45 -21.01 18.15
N GLN A 159 11.49 -20.98 17.32
CA GLN A 159 11.39 -20.48 15.95
C GLN A 159 10.41 -21.38 15.20
N THR A 160 9.19 -20.93 14.97
CA THR A 160 8.50 -21.31 13.75
C THR A 160 9.21 -20.55 12.63
N ASN A 161 9.68 -21.26 11.62
CA ASN A 161 10.66 -20.80 10.63
C ASN A 161 10.26 -19.56 9.78
N GLU A 162 9.05 -19.02 9.97
CA GLU A 162 8.48 -17.97 9.10
C GLU A 162 8.43 -16.57 9.73
N GLN A 163 8.52 -16.45 11.07
CA GLN A 163 8.28 -15.19 11.78
C GLN A 163 9.58 -14.45 12.11
N THR A 164 9.68 -13.17 11.72
CA THR A 164 10.86 -12.36 12.06
C THR A 164 10.67 -11.69 13.42
N LYS A 165 11.64 -11.89 14.32
CA LYS A 165 11.61 -11.30 15.67
C LYS A 165 12.49 -10.06 15.72
N LEU A 166 11.95 -8.96 16.23
CA LEU A 166 12.69 -7.72 16.47
C LEU A 166 12.60 -7.33 17.94
N LEU A 167 13.74 -7.00 18.53
CA LEU A 167 13.80 -6.51 19.89
C LEU A 167 13.23 -5.08 19.92
N LEU A 168 12.14 -4.90 20.65
CA LEU A 168 11.50 -3.61 20.81
C LEU A 168 12.23 -2.79 21.88
N PRO A 169 12.77 -1.60 21.55
CA PRO A 169 13.38 -0.72 22.54
C PRO A 169 12.31 -0.12 23.47
N LYS A 170 12.71 0.32 24.67
CA LYS A 170 11.80 0.98 25.63
C LYS A 170 11.18 2.26 25.08
N GLN A 171 11.88 2.93 24.15
CA GLN A 171 11.45 4.11 23.39
C GLN A 171 11.81 3.89 21.92
N LEU A 172 10.94 4.28 21.00
CA LEU A 172 11.19 4.14 19.56
C LEU A 172 12.27 5.11 19.12
N THR A 173 13.31 4.60 18.49
CA THR A 173 14.37 5.38 17.85
C THR A 173 14.21 5.33 16.34
N SER A 174 14.70 6.35 15.64
CA SER A 174 14.71 6.37 14.17
C SER A 174 15.46 5.16 13.59
N GLN A 175 16.51 4.71 14.27
CA GLN A 175 17.28 3.52 13.87
C GLN A 175 16.44 2.24 13.95
N PHE A 176 15.63 2.09 15.00
CA PHE A 176 14.70 0.96 15.10
C PHE A 176 13.65 0.99 13.97
N LEU A 177 13.08 2.16 13.69
CA LEU A 177 12.09 2.32 12.63
C LEU A 177 12.66 1.98 11.24
N ARG A 178 13.88 2.43 10.93
CA ARG A 178 14.59 2.04 9.70
C ARG A 178 14.86 0.54 9.64
N ASN A 179 15.28 -0.06 10.76
CA ASN A 179 15.50 -1.51 10.81
C ASN A 179 14.21 -2.30 10.57
N LEU A 180 13.09 -1.85 11.16
CA LEU A 180 11.78 -2.44 10.93
C LEU A 180 11.37 -2.38 9.45
N GLU A 181 11.63 -1.24 8.80
CA GLU A 181 11.40 -1.04 7.38
C GLU A 181 12.24 -1.98 6.50
N ASN A 182 13.53 -2.14 6.84
CA ASN A 182 14.41 -3.09 6.15
C ASN A 182 13.91 -4.55 6.25
N VAL A 183 13.41 -4.96 7.42
CA VAL A 183 12.83 -6.30 7.60
C VAL A 183 11.60 -6.50 6.73
N LEU A 184 10.75 -5.48 6.57
CA LEU A 184 9.61 -5.53 5.67
C LEU A 184 10.06 -5.64 4.20
N LEU A 185 11.12 -4.95 3.81
CA LEU A 185 11.73 -5.06 2.48
C LEU A 185 12.29 -6.48 2.22
N ASP A 186 12.96 -7.08 3.20
CA ASP A 186 13.49 -8.44 3.05
C ASP A 186 12.37 -9.47 2.90
N LYS A 187 11.29 -9.34 3.68
CA LYS A 187 10.10 -10.20 3.53
C LYS A 187 9.43 -10.03 2.18
N LYS A 188 9.36 -8.80 1.65
CA LYS A 188 8.89 -8.55 0.28
C LYS A 188 9.70 -9.30 -0.76
N MET A 189 11.03 -9.35 -0.61
CA MET A 189 11.91 -10.03 -1.57
C MET A 189 11.78 -11.57 -1.54
N LYS A 190 11.41 -12.14 -0.38
CA LYS A 190 11.21 -13.59 -0.22
C LYS A 190 9.84 -14.09 -0.68
N ASN A 191 8.84 -13.22 -0.73
CA ASN A 191 7.48 -13.55 -1.17
C ASN A 191 7.24 -13.27 -2.66
N LYS A 192 8.31 -13.03 -3.44
CA LYS A 192 8.31 -12.93 -4.91
C LYS A 192 8.74 -14.24 -5.53
#